data_AF-A0A8H6W2X4-F1
#
_entry.id   AF-A0A8H6W2X4-F1
#
_cell.length_a   1.000
_cell.length_b   1.000
_cell.length_c   1.000
_cell.angle_alpha   90.00
_cell.angle_beta   90.00
_cell.angle_gamma   90.00
#
_symmetry.space_group_name_H-M   'P 1'
#
loop_
_entity.id
_entity.type
_entity.pdbx_description
1 polymer ?
#
loop_
_entity_poly.entity_id
_entity_poly.type
_entity_poly.pdbx_seq_one_letter_code
_entity_poly.pdbx_strand_id
1 'polypeptide(L)'
;MCVLVWITSKPLVPGSKRRGIVFQKKLTDGRMHNIAFVLDPDGYWVEVISFNDIEKTAEIKETNLESYRMNHTMIRVKDQAKSLAFYTDVMGMNLKRVSENPNGKFTLYFLGYGPAEGVTGGLEGLLELTWNWGTESDPEFKYHNGNDQPQGFGHICVSVDDLDEACKRWEELGVNWKKRLTDGRMKDVAFILDPDGYWIEILQNEALKKRADW
;
A
#
# COMPACT_ATOMS: atom_id res chain seq x y z
N MET A 1 2.16 -19.81 -7.82
CA MET A 1 1.02 -19.04 -8.35
C MET A 1 1.61 -17.71 -8.81
N CYS A 2 1.65 -17.46 -10.11
CA CYS A 2 2.42 -16.37 -10.71
C CYS A 2 1.45 -15.34 -11.32
N VAL A 3 1.52 -14.09 -10.89
CA VAL A 3 0.80 -13.00 -11.57
C VAL A 3 1.74 -12.42 -12.62
N LEU A 4 1.76 -13.07 -13.79
CA LEU A 4 2.15 -12.43 -15.03
C LEU A 4 0.89 -11.72 -15.55
N VAL A 5 0.86 -10.39 -15.55
CA VAL A 5 -0.24 -9.66 -16.20
C VAL A 5 0.03 -9.66 -17.71
N TRP A 6 -0.59 -10.61 -18.39
CA TRP A 6 -1.02 -10.42 -19.78
C TRP A 6 -2.54 -10.48 -19.78
N ILE A 7 -3.18 -9.36 -20.12
CA ILE A 7 -4.64 -9.23 -20.09
C ILE A 7 -5.23 -10.09 -21.21
N THR A 8 -6.19 -10.91 -20.83
CA THR A 8 -6.83 -11.96 -21.63
C THR A 8 -7.56 -11.43 -22.87
N SER A 9 -7.71 -12.31 -23.85
CA SER A 9 -8.39 -12.15 -25.14
C SER A 9 -9.93 -12.18 -25.06
N LYS A 10 -10.55 -11.94 -23.90
CA LYS A 10 -12.03 -11.87 -23.84
C LYS A 10 -12.53 -10.62 -24.58
N PRO A 11 -13.57 -10.77 -25.43
CA PRO A 11 -14.09 -9.65 -26.19
C PRO A 11 -14.66 -8.61 -25.23
N LEU A 12 -14.13 -7.39 -25.32
CA LEU A 12 -14.63 -6.22 -24.60
C LEU A 12 -16.09 -5.96 -25.00
N VAL A 13 -16.82 -5.33 -24.07
CA VAL A 13 -18.16 -4.76 -24.33
C VAL A 13 -18.15 -4.00 -25.66
N PRO A 14 -19.15 -4.20 -26.55
CA PRO A 14 -19.20 -3.53 -27.84
C PRO A 14 -19.08 -2.01 -27.67
N GLY A 15 -18.05 -1.40 -28.27
CA GLY A 15 -17.78 0.05 -28.19
C GLY A 15 -16.52 0.44 -27.38
N SER A 16 -15.91 -0.50 -26.67
CA SER A 16 -14.64 -0.27 -25.96
C SER A 16 -13.46 -0.23 -26.95
N LYS A 17 -12.91 0.97 -27.20
CA LYS A 17 -11.59 1.09 -27.86
C LYS A 17 -10.53 0.53 -26.90
N ARG A 18 -9.70 -0.41 -27.36
CA ARG A 18 -8.50 -0.83 -26.62
C ARG A 18 -7.62 0.39 -26.39
N ARG A 19 -7.64 0.97 -25.19
CA ARG A 19 -6.60 1.90 -24.77
C ARG A 19 -5.37 1.05 -24.44
N GLY A 20 -4.26 1.33 -25.10
CA GLY A 20 -3.02 0.57 -24.92
C GLY A 20 -2.50 0.76 -23.49
N ILE A 21 -2.06 -0.33 -22.87
CA ILE A 21 -1.35 -0.30 -21.58
C ILE A 21 0.00 0.37 -21.79
N VAL A 22 0.33 1.36 -20.98
CA VAL A 22 1.63 2.06 -21.04
C VAL A 22 2.58 1.39 -20.06
N PHE A 23 3.54 0.61 -20.55
CA PHE A 23 4.62 0.07 -19.73
C PHE A 23 5.70 1.13 -19.51
N GLN A 24 6.07 1.34 -18.25
CA GLN A 24 7.26 2.11 -17.85
C GLN A 24 8.48 1.20 -17.70
N LYS A 25 8.24 -0.08 -17.39
CA LYS A 25 9.27 -1.12 -17.35
C LYS A 25 8.63 -2.47 -17.65
N LYS A 26 9.21 -3.24 -18.56
CA LYS A 26 8.85 -4.65 -18.81
C LYS A 26 9.72 -5.59 -17.99
N LEU A 27 9.29 -6.85 -17.89
CA LEU A 27 10.07 -7.91 -17.25
C LEU A 27 11.40 -8.18 -17.97
N THR A 28 11.46 -7.94 -19.28
CA THR A 28 12.69 -8.07 -20.09
C THR A 28 13.68 -6.93 -19.89
N ASP A 29 13.28 -5.85 -19.23
CA ASP A 29 14.08 -4.64 -19.15
C ASP A 29 14.97 -4.63 -17.91
N GLY A 30 16.24 -4.22 -18.09
CA GLY A 30 17.20 -4.11 -17.01
C GLY A 30 17.62 -5.46 -16.43
N ARG A 31 18.04 -5.46 -15.16
CA ARG A 31 18.53 -6.65 -14.44
C ARG A 31 17.48 -7.33 -13.56
N MET A 32 16.38 -6.63 -13.24
CA MET A 32 15.30 -7.17 -12.42
C MET A 32 14.19 -7.70 -13.32
N HIS A 33 14.11 -9.02 -13.44
CA HIS A 33 13.21 -9.72 -14.36
C HIS A 33 11.91 -10.19 -13.71
N ASN A 34 11.74 -9.90 -12.43
CA ASN A 34 10.57 -10.28 -11.64
C ASN A 34 9.58 -9.12 -11.43
N ILE A 35 9.85 -7.93 -11.97
CA ILE A 35 9.04 -6.72 -11.74
C ILE A 35 8.78 -5.98 -13.05
N ALA A 36 7.53 -5.56 -13.28
CA ALA A 36 7.13 -4.65 -14.34
C ALA A 36 6.35 -3.46 -13.76
N PHE A 37 6.38 -2.32 -14.45
CA PHE A 37 5.62 -1.13 -14.11
C PHE A 37 4.72 -0.74 -15.26
N VAL A 38 3.45 -0.49 -14.97
CA VAL A 38 2.47 0.03 -15.92
C VAL A 38 1.82 1.28 -15.36
N LEU A 39 1.32 2.15 -16.24
CA LEU A 39 0.44 3.23 -15.86
C LEU A 39 -1.02 2.82 -16.08
N ASP A 40 -1.86 3.17 -15.12
CA ASP A 40 -3.31 3.15 -15.31
C ASP A 40 -3.77 4.31 -16.23
N PRO A 41 -5.07 4.40 -16.58
CA PRO A 41 -5.58 5.46 -17.46
C PRO A 41 -5.38 6.89 -16.95
N ASP A 42 -5.23 7.09 -15.64
CA ASP A 42 -5.07 8.38 -14.97
C ASP A 42 -3.60 8.68 -14.62
N GLY A 43 -2.68 7.75 -14.94
CA GLY A 43 -1.23 7.90 -14.77
C GLY A 43 -0.68 7.38 -13.44
N TYR A 44 -1.46 6.62 -12.66
CA TYR A 44 -0.95 5.95 -11.46
C TYR A 44 -0.07 4.77 -11.82
N TRP A 45 1.02 4.64 -11.06
CA TRP A 45 1.94 3.52 -11.19
C TRP A 45 1.35 2.27 -10.56
N VAL A 46 1.32 1.18 -11.34
CA VAL A 46 0.98 -0.15 -10.87
C VAL A 46 2.19 -1.04 -11.06
N GLU A 47 2.72 -1.55 -9.95
CA GLU A 47 3.76 -2.56 -9.95
C GLU A 47 3.15 -3.95 -10.14
N VAL A 48 3.74 -4.74 -11.03
CA VAL A 48 3.39 -6.14 -11.27
C VAL A 48 4.58 -7.01 -10.91
N ILE A 49 4.39 -7.89 -9.93
CA ILE A 49 5.45 -8.75 -9.38
C ILE A 49 5.22 -10.20 -9.80
N SER A 50 6.26 -10.80 -10.38
CA SER A 50 6.37 -12.23 -10.64
C SER A 50 7.17 -12.92 -9.54
N PHE A 51 6.67 -14.02 -9.00
CA PHE A 51 7.41 -14.86 -8.04
C PHE A 51 8.10 -16.05 -8.70
N ASN A 52 7.80 -16.33 -9.97
CA ASN A 52 8.50 -17.36 -10.73
C ASN A 52 9.51 -16.73 -11.69
N ASP A 53 10.55 -17.50 -12.01
CA ASP A 53 11.45 -17.18 -13.10
C ASP A 53 10.67 -17.07 -14.42
N ILE A 54 10.97 -16.06 -15.23
CA ILE A 54 10.29 -15.82 -16.53
C ILE A 54 10.32 -17.11 -17.38
N GLU A 55 11.46 -17.79 -17.42
CA GLU A 55 11.67 -19.01 -18.20
C GLU A 55 10.68 -20.13 -17.83
N LYS A 56 10.35 -20.26 -16.54
CA LYS A 56 9.38 -21.27 -16.05
C LYS A 56 7.93 -20.94 -16.44
N THR A 57 7.69 -19.72 -16.92
CA THR A 57 6.36 -19.24 -17.33
C THR A 57 6.27 -18.95 -18.83
N ALA A 58 7.31 -19.26 -19.62
CA ALA A 58 7.42 -18.88 -21.03
C ALA A 58 6.27 -19.41 -21.91
N GLU A 59 5.71 -20.57 -21.57
CA GLU A 59 4.60 -21.19 -22.32
C GLU A 59 3.21 -20.77 -21.81
N ILE A 60 3.13 -20.05 -20.69
CA ILE A 60 1.88 -19.60 -20.10
C ILE A 60 1.37 -18.39 -20.88
N LYS A 61 0.26 -18.57 -21.60
CA LYS A 61 -0.33 -17.53 -22.46
C LYS A 61 -1.52 -16.81 -21.82
N GLU A 62 -2.06 -17.38 -20.75
CA GLU A 62 -3.23 -16.87 -20.03
C GLU A 62 -3.00 -16.95 -18.54
N THR A 63 -3.70 -16.08 -17.81
CA THR A 63 -3.56 -15.92 -16.38
C THR A 63 -4.92 -16.09 -15.70
N ASN A 64 -4.94 -16.70 -14.52
CA ASN A 64 -6.17 -16.87 -13.75
C ASN A 64 -6.41 -15.64 -12.87
N LEU A 65 -7.43 -14.85 -13.19
CA LEU A 65 -7.78 -13.63 -12.46
C LEU A 65 -8.17 -13.90 -10.99
N GLU A 66 -8.70 -15.09 -10.67
CA GLU A 66 -9.05 -15.48 -9.29
C GLU A 66 -7.81 -15.65 -8.39
N SER A 67 -6.65 -15.82 -9.02
CA SER A 67 -5.37 -15.97 -8.33
C SER A 67 -4.67 -14.63 -8.02
N TYR A 68 -5.26 -13.51 -8.47
CA TYR A 68 -4.66 -12.19 -8.29
C TYR A 68 -4.75 -11.77 -6.84
N ARG A 69 -3.71 -11.08 -6.37
CA ARG A 69 -3.56 -10.67 -4.98
C ARG A 69 -3.07 -9.22 -4.96
N MET A 70 -3.66 -8.41 -4.08
CA MET A 70 -3.16 -7.05 -3.83
C MET A 70 -1.95 -7.16 -2.91
N ASN A 71 -0.74 -7.13 -3.48
CA ASN A 71 0.47 -7.41 -2.70
C ASN A 71 0.76 -6.29 -1.70
N HIS A 72 0.94 -5.06 -2.18
CA HIS A 72 1.21 -3.92 -1.34
C HIS A 72 0.66 -2.62 -1.93
N THR A 73 0.54 -1.60 -1.09
CA THR A 73 0.38 -0.20 -1.47
C THR A 73 1.64 0.54 -1.02
N MET A 74 2.26 1.30 -1.92
CA MET A 74 3.49 2.04 -1.62
C MET A 74 3.19 3.53 -1.39
N ILE A 75 3.72 4.07 -0.29
CA ILE A 75 3.79 5.50 -0.03
C ILE A 75 5.24 5.92 0.23
N ARG A 76 5.56 7.17 -0.07
CA ARG A 76 6.87 7.73 0.27
C ARG A 76 6.79 8.46 1.60
N VAL A 77 7.80 8.26 2.44
CA VAL A 77 7.85 8.89 3.77
C VAL A 77 9.11 9.71 3.91
N LYS A 78 9.00 10.87 4.55
CA LYS A 78 10.12 11.78 4.77
C LYS A 78 11.09 11.24 5.83
N ASP A 79 10.55 10.75 6.95
CA ASP A 79 11.33 10.34 8.10
C ASP A 79 10.98 8.91 8.49
N GLN A 80 11.85 7.97 8.14
CA GLN A 80 11.63 6.55 8.42
C GLN A 80 11.39 6.25 9.91
N ALA A 81 12.03 6.97 10.83
CA ALA A 81 11.91 6.68 12.25
C ALA A 81 10.53 7.06 12.77
N LYS A 82 10.03 8.24 12.38
CA LYS A 82 8.67 8.68 12.72
C LYS A 82 7.61 7.80 12.09
N SER A 83 7.77 7.44 10.81
CA SER A 83 6.79 6.62 10.12
C SER A 83 6.78 5.19 10.64
N LEU A 84 7.95 4.59 10.92
CA LEU A 84 8.01 3.26 11.54
C LEU A 84 7.34 3.27 12.92
N ALA A 85 7.70 4.20 13.81
CA ALA A 85 7.07 4.30 15.13
C ALA A 85 5.55 4.51 15.04
N PHE A 86 5.08 5.33 14.09
CA PHE A 86 3.66 5.49 13.85
C PHE A 86 3.00 4.17 13.41
N TYR A 87 3.51 3.52 12.37
CA TYR A 87 2.87 2.32 11.84
C TYR A 87 3.02 1.09 12.75
N THR A 88 4.07 0.99 13.56
CA THR A 88 4.25 -0.11 14.52
C THR A 88 3.54 0.18 15.84
N ASP A 89 3.79 1.33 16.45
CA ASP A 89 3.40 1.57 17.84
C ASP A 89 2.00 2.19 17.90
N VAL A 90 1.64 3.05 16.94
CA VAL A 90 0.31 3.67 16.89
C VAL A 90 -0.68 2.79 16.13
N MET A 91 -0.29 2.22 14.99
CA MET A 91 -1.17 1.41 14.16
C MET A 91 -1.09 -0.09 14.42
N GLY A 92 -0.10 -0.58 15.17
CA GLY A 92 0.00 -2.00 15.54
C GLY A 92 0.45 -2.92 14.39
N MET A 93 1.04 -2.39 13.32
CA MET A 93 1.59 -3.22 12.24
C MET A 93 2.94 -3.81 12.64
N ASN A 94 3.28 -4.97 12.07
CA ASN A 94 4.59 -5.56 12.21
C ASN A 94 5.44 -5.25 10.98
N LEU A 95 6.71 -4.88 11.21
CA LEU A 95 7.72 -4.80 10.16
C LEU A 95 8.04 -6.22 9.66
N LYS A 96 7.73 -6.50 8.40
CA LYS A 96 7.90 -7.82 7.76
C LYS A 96 9.21 -7.96 7.02
N ARG A 97 9.65 -6.88 6.36
CA ARG A 97 10.86 -6.89 5.53
C ARG A 97 11.44 -5.49 5.39
N VAL A 98 12.76 -5.42 5.42
CA VAL A 98 13.54 -4.24 5.06
C VAL A 98 14.33 -4.55 3.79
N SER A 99 14.38 -3.61 2.86
CA SER A 99 15.16 -3.74 1.63
C SER A 99 15.91 -2.45 1.36
N GLU A 100 17.22 -2.46 1.62
CA GLU A 100 18.10 -1.33 1.35
C GLU A 100 18.58 -1.35 -0.10
N ASN A 101 18.60 -0.17 -0.72
CA ASN A 101 19.20 0.02 -2.04
C ASN A 101 20.23 1.17 -1.99
N PRO A 102 21.49 0.87 -1.60
CA PRO A 102 22.53 1.90 -1.47
C PRO A 102 22.82 2.66 -2.76
N ASN A 103 22.74 1.98 -3.91
CA ASN A 103 22.96 2.61 -5.21
C ASN A 103 21.86 3.62 -5.56
N GLY A 104 20.62 3.31 -5.19
CA GLY A 104 19.46 4.18 -5.35
C GLY A 104 19.28 5.20 -4.22
N LYS A 105 20.02 5.07 -3.11
CA LYS A 105 19.89 5.86 -1.88
C LYS A 105 18.47 5.88 -1.31
N PHE A 106 17.89 4.71 -1.19
CA PHE A 106 16.58 4.54 -0.53
C PHE A 106 16.51 3.22 0.24
N THR A 107 15.60 3.16 1.20
CA THR A 107 15.23 1.94 1.91
C THR A 107 13.72 1.74 1.82
N LEU A 108 13.30 0.49 1.63
CA LEU A 108 11.90 0.07 1.62
C LEU A 108 11.58 -0.69 2.90
N TYR A 109 10.46 -0.36 3.54
CA TYR A 109 9.95 -1.04 4.72
C TYR A 109 8.57 -1.62 4.40
N PHE A 110 8.42 -2.93 4.54
CA PHE A 110 7.15 -3.61 4.29
C PHE A 110 6.50 -3.91 5.64
N LEU A 111 5.33 -3.33 5.89
CA LEU A 111 4.57 -3.49 7.12
C LEU A 111 3.23 -4.17 6.84
N GLY A 112 2.72 -4.89 7.83
CA GLY A 112 1.37 -5.44 7.78
C GLY A 112 0.94 -6.07 9.09
N TYR A 113 -0.34 -6.42 9.18
CA TYR A 113 -0.89 -7.10 10.35
C TYR A 113 -0.53 -8.60 10.38
N GLY A 114 -0.78 -9.26 11.52
CA GLY A 114 -0.42 -10.65 11.76
C GLY A 114 1.06 -10.86 12.14
N PRO A 115 1.50 -12.12 12.31
CA PRO A 115 2.83 -12.45 12.83
C PRO A 115 3.98 -11.77 12.07
N ALA A 116 5.00 -11.30 12.78
CA ALA A 116 6.15 -10.62 12.16
C ALA A 116 6.91 -11.50 11.16
N GLU A 117 6.89 -12.82 11.37
CA GLU A 117 7.54 -13.81 10.52
C GLU A 117 6.63 -14.30 9.38
N GLY A 118 7.16 -14.34 8.16
CA GLY A 118 6.47 -14.86 6.99
C GLY A 118 7.07 -14.38 5.68
N VAL A 119 6.82 -15.11 4.58
CA VAL A 119 7.25 -14.69 3.24
C VAL A 119 6.33 -13.55 2.78
N THR A 120 6.86 -12.32 2.64
CA THR A 120 6.08 -11.15 2.21
C THR A 120 5.37 -11.34 0.87
N GLY A 121 5.90 -12.20 0.00
CA GLY A 121 5.29 -12.53 -1.30
C GLY A 121 3.96 -13.27 -1.22
N GLY A 122 3.64 -13.89 -0.07
CA GLY A 122 2.36 -14.58 0.17
C GLY A 122 1.35 -13.76 0.96
N LEU A 123 1.72 -12.56 1.43
CA LEU A 123 0.86 -11.67 2.19
C LEU A 123 0.14 -10.70 1.26
N GLU A 124 -1.11 -10.37 1.59
CA GLU A 124 -1.88 -9.34 0.91
C GLU A 124 -1.95 -8.07 1.75
N GLY A 125 -2.12 -6.93 1.06
CA GLY A 125 -2.40 -5.65 1.69
C GLY A 125 -1.26 -5.10 2.54
N LEU A 126 0.00 -5.40 2.18
CA LEU A 126 1.14 -4.79 2.86
C LEU A 126 1.21 -3.29 2.58
N LEU A 127 1.71 -2.53 3.55
CA LEU A 127 2.12 -1.15 3.36
C LEU A 127 3.62 -1.12 3.08
N GLU A 128 4.01 -0.60 1.93
CA GLU A 128 5.40 -0.32 1.61
C GLU A 128 5.71 1.15 1.87
N LEU A 129 6.63 1.42 2.80
CA LEU A 129 7.18 2.76 2.99
C LEU A 129 8.49 2.88 2.22
N THR A 130 8.55 3.82 1.29
CA THR A 130 9.79 4.19 0.61
C THR A 130 10.39 5.44 1.26
N TRP A 131 11.52 5.27 1.92
CA TRP A 131 12.30 6.37 2.45
C TRP A 131 13.51 6.64 1.56
N ASN A 132 13.55 7.83 0.95
CA ASN A 132 14.73 8.31 0.23
C ASN A 132 15.67 8.98 1.22
N TRP A 133 16.94 8.58 1.22
CA TRP A 133 17.89 8.97 2.27
C TRP A 133 18.13 10.48 2.30
N GLY A 134 18.14 11.05 3.50
CA GLY A 134 18.41 12.47 3.74
C GLY A 134 17.17 13.37 3.67
N THR A 135 16.02 12.84 3.24
CA THR A 135 14.77 13.63 3.19
C THR A 135 14.29 14.07 4.58
N GLU A 136 14.61 13.32 5.63
CA GLU A 136 14.36 13.63 7.04
C GLU A 136 15.14 14.84 7.55
N SER A 137 16.29 15.15 6.93
CA SER A 137 17.18 16.24 7.33
C SER A 137 16.84 17.57 6.64
N ASP A 138 16.00 17.56 5.62
CA ASP A 138 15.56 18.77 4.91
C ASP A 138 14.26 19.30 5.54
N PRO A 139 14.25 20.46 6.23
CA PRO A 139 13.05 20.99 6.87
C PRO A 139 11.95 21.37 5.87
N GLU A 140 12.31 21.78 4.65
CA GLU A 140 11.36 22.26 3.64
C GLU A 140 10.80 21.12 2.78
N PHE A 141 11.47 19.97 2.77
CA PHE A 141 11.03 18.82 1.99
C PHE A 141 9.72 18.23 2.54
N LYS A 142 8.78 17.93 1.64
CA LYS A 142 7.55 17.19 1.93
C LYS A 142 7.09 16.43 0.69
N TYR A 143 6.52 15.25 0.89
CA TYR A 143 5.80 14.56 -0.18
C TYR A 143 4.40 15.13 -0.35
N HIS A 144 3.83 14.94 -1.54
CA HIS A 144 2.42 15.22 -1.76
C HIS A 144 1.58 14.11 -1.11
N ASN A 145 0.66 14.49 -0.23
CA ASN A 145 -0.20 13.55 0.52
C ASN A 145 -1.35 12.97 -0.31
N GLY A 146 -1.57 13.49 -1.52
CA GLY A 146 -2.63 13.06 -2.44
C GLY A 146 -3.97 13.79 -2.27
N ASN A 147 -4.21 14.46 -1.15
CA ASN A 147 -5.47 15.16 -0.86
C ASN A 147 -5.37 16.69 -1.01
N ASP A 148 -4.16 17.23 -1.03
CA ASP A 148 -3.90 18.58 -1.52
C ASP A 148 -4.16 18.67 -3.04
N GLN A 149 -4.34 19.89 -3.57
CA GLN A 149 -4.64 20.08 -4.99
C GLN A 149 -3.37 19.96 -5.87
N PRO A 150 -3.44 19.28 -7.03
CA PRO A 150 -4.58 18.50 -7.52
C PRO A 150 -4.77 17.19 -6.73
N GLN A 151 -6.03 16.87 -6.41
CA GLN A 151 -6.35 15.65 -5.68
C GLN A 151 -6.05 14.39 -6.49
N GLY A 152 -5.61 13.36 -5.80
CA GLY A 152 -5.27 12.06 -6.34
C GLY A 152 -5.49 10.93 -5.33
N PHE A 153 -4.43 10.23 -4.93
CA PHE A 153 -4.50 9.16 -3.92
C PHE A 153 -5.21 9.63 -2.65
N GLY A 154 -6.28 8.93 -2.27
CA GLY A 154 -7.17 9.35 -1.18
C GLY A 154 -6.68 8.91 0.20
N HIS A 155 -6.56 7.61 0.44
CA HIS A 155 -6.20 7.06 1.74
C HIS A 155 -5.85 5.57 1.65
N ILE A 156 -5.23 5.04 2.71
CA ILE A 156 -5.30 3.61 3.04
C ILE A 156 -6.43 3.40 4.06
N CYS A 157 -6.99 2.19 4.12
CA CYS A 157 -8.05 1.85 5.06
C CYS A 157 -7.62 0.71 5.98
N VAL A 158 -7.93 0.83 7.28
CA VAL A 158 -7.66 -0.17 8.30
C VAL A 158 -8.96 -0.51 9.04
N SER A 159 -9.25 -1.80 9.17
CA SER A 159 -10.32 -2.28 10.04
C SER A 159 -9.82 -2.50 11.47
N VAL A 160 -10.65 -2.12 12.44
CA VAL A 160 -10.43 -2.37 13.87
C VAL A 160 -11.60 -3.18 14.46
N ASP A 161 -11.36 -3.81 15.60
CA ASP A 161 -12.32 -4.61 16.35
C ASP A 161 -13.28 -3.77 17.21
N ASP A 162 -12.80 -2.65 17.74
CA ASP A 162 -13.62 -1.64 18.41
C ASP A 162 -13.17 -0.21 18.04
N LEU A 163 -13.97 0.46 17.21
CA LEU A 163 -13.69 1.78 16.67
C LEU A 163 -13.64 2.87 17.74
N ASP A 164 -14.52 2.81 18.75
CA ASP A 164 -14.56 3.80 19.83
C ASP A 164 -13.31 3.68 20.72
N GLU A 165 -12.94 2.45 21.11
CA GLU A 165 -11.72 2.22 21.90
C GLU A 165 -10.43 2.54 21.13
N ALA A 166 -10.37 2.20 19.84
CA ALA A 166 -9.27 2.61 18.97
C ALA A 166 -9.13 4.14 18.92
N CYS A 167 -10.25 4.85 18.76
CA CYS A 167 -10.26 6.31 18.78
C CYS A 167 -9.77 6.87 20.13
N LYS A 168 -10.25 6.36 21.27
CA LYS A 168 -9.79 6.79 22.60
C LYS A 168 -8.28 6.60 22.77
N ARG A 169 -7.77 5.43 22.41
CA ARG A 169 -6.32 5.14 22.44
C ARG A 169 -5.53 6.16 21.61
N TRP A 170 -6.03 6.52 20.44
CA TRP A 170 -5.37 7.51 19.58
C TRP A 170 -5.48 8.95 20.08
N GLU A 171 -6.49 9.30 20.86
CA GLU A 171 -6.53 10.58 21.59
C GLU A 171 -5.40 10.65 22.62
N GLU A 172 -5.22 9.58 23.40
CA GLU A 172 -4.17 9.51 24.43
C GLU A 172 -2.76 9.55 23.84
N LEU A 173 -2.58 8.92 22.67
CA LEU A 173 -1.33 8.96 21.91
C LEU A 173 -1.10 10.28 21.16
N GLY A 174 -2.08 11.19 21.15
CA GLY A 174 -1.96 12.50 20.52
C GLY A 174 -1.78 12.45 19.01
N VAL A 175 -2.46 11.52 18.31
CA VAL A 175 -2.37 11.43 16.85
C VAL A 175 -2.97 12.68 16.18
N ASN A 176 -2.54 12.93 14.94
CA ASN A 176 -3.15 13.98 14.12
C ASN A 176 -4.47 13.48 13.53
N TRP A 177 -5.53 14.25 13.74
CA TRP A 177 -6.87 13.89 13.26
C TRP A 177 -7.23 14.63 11.99
N LYS A 178 -7.81 13.90 11.03
CA LYS A 178 -8.50 14.50 9.89
C LYS A 178 -10.01 14.58 10.11
N LYS A 179 -10.58 13.55 10.75
CA LYS A 179 -11.99 13.46 11.11
C LYS A 179 -12.16 12.55 12.32
N ARG A 180 -12.77 13.07 13.39
CA ARG A 180 -13.19 12.30 14.57
C ARG A 180 -14.55 11.65 14.35
N LEU A 181 -14.92 10.70 15.20
CA LEU A 181 -16.30 10.20 15.24
C LEU A 181 -17.28 11.32 15.63
N THR A 182 -16.88 12.23 16.52
CA THR A 182 -17.70 13.38 16.94
C THR A 182 -17.90 14.43 15.83
N ASP A 183 -17.12 14.38 14.76
CA ASP A 183 -17.24 15.30 13.63
C ASP A 183 -18.33 14.89 12.64
N GLY A 184 -19.02 15.87 12.06
CA GLY A 184 -20.01 15.66 10.99
C GLY A 184 -21.19 14.76 11.39
N ARG A 185 -21.94 14.28 10.39
CA ARG A 185 -23.09 13.38 10.58
C ARG A 185 -22.72 11.90 10.61
N MET A 186 -21.64 11.53 9.94
CA MET A 186 -21.18 10.15 9.79
C MET A 186 -20.34 9.76 11.02
N LYS A 187 -20.83 8.80 11.80
CA LYS A 187 -20.30 8.42 13.14
C LYS A 187 -19.62 7.06 13.17
N ASP A 188 -19.55 6.39 12.02
CA ASP A 188 -19.09 5.03 11.78
C ASP A 188 -17.72 4.97 11.09
N VAL A 189 -17.10 6.13 10.84
CA VAL A 189 -15.77 6.25 10.26
C VAL A 189 -14.95 7.36 10.91
N ALA A 190 -13.67 7.08 11.13
CA ALA A 190 -12.67 8.05 11.55
C ALA A 190 -11.57 8.18 10.49
N PHE A 191 -10.91 9.33 10.47
CA PHE A 191 -9.69 9.54 9.69
C PHE A 191 -8.61 10.16 10.55
N ILE A 192 -7.45 9.53 10.55
CA ILE A 192 -6.21 10.06 11.15
C ILE A 192 -5.19 10.36 10.05
N LEU A 193 -4.19 11.15 10.40
CA LEU A 193 -3.07 11.51 9.54
C LEU A 193 -1.81 10.82 10.02
N ASP A 194 -1.06 10.24 9.10
CA ASP A 194 0.30 9.78 9.37
C ASP A 194 1.28 10.99 9.50
N PRO A 195 2.56 10.76 9.83
CA PRO A 195 3.55 11.83 9.98
C PRO A 195 3.77 12.70 8.73
N ASP A 196 3.48 12.16 7.54
CA ASP A 196 3.63 12.83 6.24
C ASP A 196 2.29 13.43 5.72
N GLY A 197 1.20 13.26 6.49
CA GLY A 197 -0.12 13.81 6.19
C GLY A 197 -0.98 12.93 5.28
N TYR A 198 -0.61 11.67 5.04
CA TYR A 198 -1.48 10.70 4.36
C TYR A 198 -2.67 10.36 5.25
N TRP A 199 -3.84 10.25 4.62
CA TRP A 199 -5.07 9.94 5.34
C TRP A 199 -5.17 8.42 5.53
N ILE A 200 -5.62 8.03 6.71
CA ILE A 200 -5.90 6.64 7.06
C ILE A 200 -7.34 6.56 7.52
N GLU A 201 -8.18 5.88 6.72
CA GLU A 201 -9.56 5.58 7.05
C GLU A 201 -9.62 4.43 8.04
N ILE A 202 -10.43 4.59 9.09
CA ILE A 202 -10.61 3.57 10.12
C ILE A 202 -12.06 3.14 10.16
N LEU A 203 -12.27 1.83 10.01
CA LEU A 203 -13.59 1.21 9.97
C LEU A 203 -13.75 0.14 11.05
N GLN A 204 -14.94 0.08 11.62
CA GLN A 204 -15.36 -1.02 12.47
C GLN A 204 -15.51 -2.31 11.66
N ASN A 205 -14.97 -3.42 12.15
CA ASN A 205 -15.22 -4.75 11.61
C ASN A 205 -15.76 -5.70 12.68
N GLU A 206 -17.07 -5.93 12.62
CA GLU A 206 -17.80 -6.80 13.56
C GLU A 206 -17.30 -8.24 13.61
N ALA A 207 -16.65 -8.74 12.55
CA ALA A 207 -16.06 -10.07 12.56
C ALA A 207 -14.78 -10.13 13.40
N LEU A 208 -14.07 -9.01 13.56
CA LEU A 208 -12.89 -8.93 14.44
C LEU A 208 -13.29 -8.87 15.91
N LYS A 209 -14.41 -8.19 16.24
CA LYS A 209 -14.93 -8.11 17.61
C LYS A 209 -15.13 -9.49 18.26
N LYS A 210 -15.62 -10.47 17.49
CA LYS A 210 -15.80 -11.87 17.94
C LYS A 210 -14.50 -12.65 18.15
N ARG A 211 -13.38 -12.16 17.60
CA ARG A 211 -12.05 -12.76 17.76
C ARG A 211 -11.25 -12.11 18.89
N ALA A 212 -11.72 -10.96 19.38
CA ALA A 212 -11.10 -10.16 20.43
C ALA A 212 -11.63 -10.47 21.84
N ASP A 213 -12.43 -11.53 22.02
CA ASP A 213 -12.66 -12.13 23.33
C ASP A 213 -11.39 -12.92 23.73
N TRP A 214 -10.45 -12.24 24.42
CA TRP A 214 -9.21 -12.83 24.94
C TRP A 214 -9.47 -13.41 26.33
#